data_AF-A0A522DZA7-F1
#
_entry.id   AF-A0A522DZA7-F1
#
_cell.length_a   1.000
_cell.length_b   1.000
_cell.length_c   1.000
_cell.angle_alpha   90.00
_cell.angle_beta   90.00
_cell.angle_gamma   90.00
#
_symmetry.space_group_name_H-M   'P 1'
#
loop_
_entity.id
_entity.type
_entity.pdbx_description
1 polymer ?
#
loop_
_entity_poly.entity_id
_entity_poly.type
_entity_poly.pdbx_seq_one_letter_code
_entity_poly.pdbx_strand_id
1 'polypeptide(L)'
;MTDSHHQKQILVGISLAVLATLIWSGNFIIARGVIKSIPPISLAFYRWLTATLIILPFAWKHFSKEWKIIKTHFLYLFFAAVTGVSMFNTFVYIAGHYSEAINLALIGTTSSPIISVILAKIFLKERISVIRITGMIVCISGILLLLSKGSIQNLLSLSFSKGDWWILAAGFSFAVYNT
;
A
#
# COMPACT_ATOMS: atom_id res chain seq x y z
N MET A 1 -1.57 1.86 38.51
CA MET A 1 -0.69 0.83 37.91
C MET A 1 -1.03 0.50 36.45
N THR A 2 -2.19 0.90 35.94
CA THR A 2 -2.64 0.67 34.56
C THR A 2 -2.06 1.65 33.52
N ASP A 3 -1.65 2.86 33.94
CA ASP A 3 -1.13 3.90 33.02
C ASP A 3 0.25 3.61 32.43
N SER A 4 1.18 3.01 33.20
CA SER A 4 2.55 2.78 32.72
C SER A 4 2.63 1.69 31.65
N HIS A 5 1.75 0.67 31.74
CA HIS A 5 1.65 -0.38 30.72
C HIS A 5 1.05 0.16 29.42
N HIS A 6 0.04 1.03 29.51
CA HIS A 6 -0.58 1.67 28.35
C HIS A 6 0.38 2.65 27.66
N GLN A 7 1.09 3.49 28.42
CA GLN A 7 2.13 4.36 27.87
C GLN A 7 3.27 3.59 27.20
N LYS A 8 3.72 2.48 27.79
CA LYS A 8 4.78 1.64 27.20
C LYS A 8 4.31 0.97 25.90
N GLN A 9 3.06 0.53 25.83
CA GLN A 9 2.47 0.00 24.59
C GLN A 9 2.34 1.08 23.51
N ILE A 10 1.94 2.30 23.88
CA ILE A 10 1.88 3.44 22.95
C ILE A 10 3.27 3.78 22.41
N LEU A 11 4.28 3.88 23.28
CA LEU A 11 5.67 4.15 22.88
C LEU A 11 6.24 3.06 21.96
N VAL A 12 5.97 1.79 22.26
CA VAL A 12 6.36 0.67 21.39
C VAL A 12 5.62 0.74 20.05
N GLY A 13 4.33 1.04 20.06
CA GLY A 13 3.52 1.22 18.86
C GLY A 13 4.03 2.35 17.97
N ILE A 14 4.34 3.52 18.55
CA ILE A 14 4.95 4.66 17.85
C ILE A 14 6.32 4.27 17.29
N SER A 15 7.16 3.60 18.08
CA SER A 15 8.50 3.19 17.65
C SER A 15 8.43 2.21 16.47
N LEU A 16 7.52 1.23 16.52
CA LEU A 16 7.27 0.30 15.42
C LEU A 16 6.73 1.00 14.18
N ALA A 17 5.84 1.99 14.34
CA ALA A 17 5.32 2.78 13.24
C ALA A 17 6.43 3.60 12.57
N VAL A 18 7.30 4.27 13.34
CA VAL A 18 8.46 5.00 12.81
C VAL A 18 9.42 4.07 12.09
N LEU A 19 9.73 2.90 12.66
CA LEU A 19 10.53 1.87 12.01
C LEU A 19 9.91 1.41 10.69
N ALA A 20 8.60 1.15 10.67
CA ALA A 20 7.89 0.77 9.46
C ALA A 20 7.98 1.87 8.39
N THR A 21 7.79 3.14 8.76
CA THR A 21 7.94 4.29 7.86
C THR A 21 9.36 4.43 7.33
N LEU A 22 10.38 4.23 8.16
CA LEU A 22 11.79 4.27 7.74
C LEU A 22 12.10 3.14 6.75
N ILE A 23 11.66 1.92 7.04
CA ILE A 23 11.85 0.76 6.16
C ILE A 23 11.16 0.99 4.81
N TRP A 24 9.91 1.47 4.82
CA TRP A 24 9.15 1.76 3.59
C TRP A 24 9.77 2.90 2.79
N SER A 25 10.20 3.98 3.45
CA SER A 25 10.84 5.12 2.78
C SER A 25 12.18 4.72 2.17
N GLY A 26 12.99 3.93 2.90
CA GLY A 26 14.23 3.35 2.39
C GLY A 26 13.99 2.44 1.18
N ASN A 27 12.92 1.66 1.19
CA ASN A 27 12.54 0.82 0.05
C ASN A 27 12.31 1.65 -1.22
N PHE A 28 11.59 2.78 -1.13
CA PHE A 28 11.38 3.67 -2.28
C PHE A 28 12.67 4.31 -2.80
N ILE A 29 13.61 4.67 -1.91
CA ILE A 29 14.91 5.23 -2.31
C ILE A 29 15.72 4.19 -3.09
N ILE A 30 15.84 2.98 -2.56
CA ILE A 30 16.57 1.88 -3.21
C ILE A 30 15.89 1.53 -4.54
N ALA A 31 14.57 1.37 -4.55
CA ALA A 31 13.79 1.08 -5.74
C ALA A 31 14.02 2.11 -6.85
N ARG A 32 14.09 3.40 -6.49
CA ARG A 32 14.41 4.47 -7.45
C ARG A 32 15.84 4.36 -7.98
N GLY A 33 16.80 3.98 -7.15
CA GLY A 33 18.19 3.78 -7.56
C GLY A 33 18.35 2.68 -8.61
N VAL A 34 17.54 1.62 -8.54
CA VAL A 34 17.59 0.48 -9.47
C VAL A 34 16.57 0.54 -10.62
N ILE A 35 15.69 1.55 -10.62
CA ILE A 35 14.59 1.68 -11.58
C ILE A 35 15.07 1.80 -13.03
N LYS A 36 16.28 2.30 -13.28
CA LYS A 36 16.83 2.40 -14.65
C LYS A 36 17.51 1.11 -15.12
N SER A 37 17.86 0.22 -14.20
CA SER A 37 18.68 -0.97 -14.46
C SER A 37 17.86 -2.26 -14.45
N ILE A 38 16.74 -2.30 -13.71
CA ILE A 38 15.92 -3.48 -13.54
C ILE A 38 14.47 -3.13 -13.93
N PRO A 39 13.83 -3.89 -14.84
CA PRO A 39 12.42 -3.73 -15.15
C PRO A 39 11.53 -3.87 -13.90
N PRO A 40 10.41 -3.13 -13.81
CA PRO A 40 9.61 -3.05 -12.59
C PRO A 40 9.00 -4.40 -12.18
N ILE A 41 8.59 -5.20 -13.16
CA ILE A 41 8.03 -6.54 -12.95
C ILE A 41 9.11 -7.48 -12.39
N SER A 42 10.34 -7.41 -12.94
CA SER A 42 11.46 -8.21 -12.46
C SER A 42 11.86 -7.81 -11.04
N LEU A 43 11.87 -6.51 -10.73
CA LEU A 43 12.14 -6.02 -9.38
C LEU A 43 11.12 -6.55 -8.37
N ALA A 44 9.83 -6.47 -8.69
CA ALA A 44 8.77 -7.01 -7.86
C ALA A 44 8.90 -8.53 -7.68
N PHE A 45 9.18 -9.27 -8.76
CA PHE A 45 9.37 -10.71 -8.74
C PHE A 45 10.54 -11.13 -7.85
N TYR A 46 11.73 -10.57 -8.06
CA TYR A 46 12.91 -10.90 -7.25
C TYR A 46 12.73 -10.49 -5.78
N ARG A 47 12.05 -9.37 -5.52
CA ARG A 47 11.76 -8.93 -4.14
C ARG A 47 10.87 -9.94 -3.40
N TRP A 48 9.79 -10.41 -4.03
CA TRP A 48 8.92 -11.39 -3.40
C TRP A 48 9.54 -12.79 -3.36
N LEU A 49 10.29 -13.17 -4.38
CA LEU A 49 11.02 -14.44 -4.39
C LEU A 49 12.03 -14.51 -3.24
N THR A 50 12.85 -13.47 -3.06
CA THR A 50 13.83 -13.40 -1.96
C THR A 50 13.13 -13.39 -0.60
N ALA A 51 12.06 -12.61 -0.43
CA ALA A 51 11.27 -12.60 0.79
C ALA A 51 10.68 -13.99 1.10
N THR A 52 10.10 -14.66 0.11
CA THR A 52 9.58 -16.01 0.26
C THR A 52 10.69 -16.99 0.64
N LEU A 53 11.83 -17.00 -0.05
CA LEU A 53 12.94 -17.92 0.25
C LEU A 53 13.50 -17.73 1.66
N ILE A 54 13.59 -16.48 2.14
CA ILE A 54 14.07 -16.17 3.49
C ILE A 54 13.04 -16.58 4.54
N ILE A 55 11.76 -16.31 4.32
CA ILE A 55 10.69 -16.58 5.30
C ILE A 55 10.31 -18.06 5.35
N LEU A 56 10.35 -18.76 4.20
CA LEU A 56 9.92 -20.15 4.06
C LEU A 56 10.52 -21.10 5.12
N PRO A 57 11.82 -21.12 5.42
CA PRO A 57 12.38 -22.03 6.44
C PRO A 57 11.82 -21.77 7.85
N PHE A 58 11.53 -20.52 8.20
CA PHE A 58 10.95 -20.16 9.50
C PHE A 58 9.44 -20.46 9.56
N ALA A 59 8.75 -20.22 8.44
CA ALA A 59 7.31 -20.43 8.32
C ALA A 59 6.93 -21.89 8.05
N TRP A 60 7.86 -22.75 7.61
CA TRP A 60 7.60 -24.11 7.15
C TRP A 60 6.82 -24.96 8.16
N LYS A 61 7.22 -24.89 9.45
CA LYS A 61 6.55 -25.65 10.51
C LYS A 61 5.08 -25.25 10.71
N HIS A 62 4.76 -23.96 10.57
CA HIS A 62 3.39 -23.47 10.69
C HIS A 62 2.60 -23.76 9.41
N PHE A 63 3.22 -23.54 8.26
CA PHE A 63 2.63 -23.81 6.95
C PHE A 63 2.24 -25.29 6.78
N SER A 64 3.09 -26.21 7.22
CA SER A 64 2.81 -27.65 7.15
C SER A 64 1.67 -28.08 8.08
N LYS A 65 1.48 -27.40 9.22
CA LYS A 65 0.39 -27.69 10.16
C LYS A 65 -0.96 -27.20 9.62
N GLU A 66 -0.97 -26.00 9.03
CA GLU A 66 -2.17 -25.35 8.51
C GLU A 66 -2.48 -25.71 7.04
N TRP A 67 -1.70 -26.62 6.44
CA TRP A 67 -1.81 -26.98 5.02
C TRP A 67 -3.21 -27.40 4.57
N LYS A 68 -3.97 -28.10 5.44
CA LYS A 68 -5.36 -28.48 5.16
C LYS A 68 -6.26 -27.25 5.02
N ILE A 69 -6.11 -26.25 5.88
CA ILE A 69 -6.90 -25.00 5.84
C ILE A 69 -6.51 -24.18 4.60
N ILE A 70 -5.20 -24.10 4.32
CA ILE A 70 -4.66 -23.41 3.14
C ILE A 70 -5.23 -24.01 1.85
N LYS A 71 -5.32 -25.34 1.75
CA LYS A 71 -5.93 -26.00 0.58
C LYS A 71 -7.42 -25.70 0.45
N THR A 72 -8.17 -25.72 1.55
CA THR A 72 -9.61 -25.43 1.54
C THR A 72 -9.89 -24.00 1.09
N HIS A 73 -9.06 -23.04 1.49
CA HIS A 73 -9.20 -21.62 1.12
C HIS A 73 -8.20 -21.17 0.06
N PHE A 74 -7.70 -22.10 -0.76
CA PHE A 74 -6.64 -21.81 -1.73
C PHE A 74 -7.06 -20.72 -2.73
N LEU A 75 -8.30 -20.76 -3.24
CA LEU A 75 -8.79 -19.73 -4.15
C LEU A 75 -8.77 -18.35 -3.52
N TYR A 76 -9.22 -18.23 -2.26
CA TYR A 76 -9.23 -16.96 -1.53
C TYR A 76 -7.80 -16.44 -1.31
N LEU A 77 -6.90 -17.30 -0.84
CA LEU A 77 -5.49 -16.95 -0.64
C LEU A 77 -4.79 -16.58 -1.95
N PHE A 78 -5.12 -17.27 -3.04
CA PHE A 78 -4.59 -16.98 -4.38
C PHE A 78 -5.05 -15.60 -4.85
N PHE A 79 -6.36 -15.31 -4.81
CA PHE A 79 -6.87 -14.00 -5.20
C PHE A 79 -6.30 -12.88 -4.32
N ALA A 80 -6.22 -13.09 -3.00
CA ALA A 80 -5.62 -12.13 -2.08
C ALA A 80 -4.13 -11.86 -2.38
N ALA A 81 -3.35 -12.90 -2.69
CA ALA A 81 -1.95 -12.76 -3.08
C ALA A 81 -1.79 -12.09 -4.47
N VAL A 82 -2.67 -12.39 -5.41
CA VAL A 82 -2.64 -11.77 -6.74
C VAL A 82 -2.99 -10.29 -6.64
N THR A 83 -4.08 -9.92 -5.97
CA THR A 83 -4.55 -8.53 -5.90
C THR A 83 -3.68 -7.67 -4.98
N GLY A 84 -3.43 -8.11 -3.74
CA GLY A 84 -2.76 -7.31 -2.71
C GLY A 84 -1.24 -7.31 -2.81
N VAL A 85 -0.64 -8.43 -3.22
CA VAL A 85 0.82 -8.61 -3.17
C VAL A 85 1.44 -8.44 -4.56
N SER A 86 0.86 -9.04 -5.59
CA SER A 86 1.45 -9.05 -6.93
C SER A 86 1.03 -7.84 -7.77
N MET A 87 -0.27 -7.64 -7.96
CA MET A 87 -0.82 -6.57 -8.80
C MET A 87 -0.54 -5.20 -8.20
N PHE A 88 -0.87 -4.98 -6.92
CA PHE A 88 -0.62 -3.71 -6.25
C PHE A 88 0.86 -3.28 -6.36
N ASN A 89 1.80 -4.15 -5.98
CA ASN A 89 3.23 -3.80 -5.99
C ASN A 89 3.73 -3.57 -7.42
N THR A 90 3.34 -4.41 -8.36
CA THR A 90 3.73 -4.28 -9.77
C THR A 90 3.22 -2.97 -10.37
N PHE A 91 1.96 -2.61 -10.11
CA PHE A 91 1.37 -1.37 -10.60
C PHE A 91 2.02 -0.14 -9.96
N VAL A 92 2.35 -0.19 -8.66
CA VAL A 92 3.10 0.88 -7.99
C VAL A 92 4.49 1.06 -8.62
N TYR A 93 5.22 -0.02 -8.89
CA TYR A 93 6.53 0.08 -9.53
C TYR A 93 6.42 0.56 -10.99
N ILE A 94 5.50 0.02 -11.78
CA ILE A 94 5.26 0.47 -13.16
C ILE A 94 4.95 1.97 -13.17
N ALA A 95 4.05 2.42 -12.32
CA ALA A 95 3.76 3.84 -12.20
C ALA A 95 4.99 4.66 -11.77
N GLY A 96 5.84 4.09 -10.90
CA GLY A 96 7.17 4.57 -10.53
C GLY A 96 8.10 4.89 -11.71
N HIS A 97 7.98 4.15 -12.80
CA HIS A 97 8.76 4.38 -14.03
C HIS A 97 8.15 5.47 -14.94
N TYR A 98 6.83 5.67 -14.90
CA TYR A 98 6.11 6.53 -15.85
C TYR A 98 5.65 7.87 -15.28
N SER A 99 5.60 8.03 -13.96
CA SER A 99 5.14 9.25 -13.29
C SER A 99 6.17 9.74 -12.28
N GLU A 100 6.18 11.05 -12.03
CA GLU A 100 6.97 11.58 -10.93
C GLU A 100 6.42 11.07 -9.59
N ALA A 101 7.32 10.90 -8.61
CA ALA A 101 6.98 10.42 -7.27
C ALA A 101 5.89 11.25 -6.57
N ILE A 102 5.73 12.50 -6.98
CA ILE A 102 4.67 13.41 -6.53
C ILE A 102 3.28 12.95 -7.02
N ASN A 103 3.14 12.61 -8.30
CA ASN A 103 1.87 12.12 -8.87
C ASN A 103 1.52 10.73 -8.30
N LEU A 104 2.55 9.90 -8.12
CA LEU A 104 2.46 8.61 -7.43
C LEU A 104 1.92 8.71 -6.02
N ALA A 105 2.51 9.59 -5.21
CA ALA A 105 2.09 9.81 -3.84
C ALA A 105 0.69 10.43 -3.78
N LEU A 106 0.38 11.39 -4.67
CA LEU A 106 -0.93 12.03 -4.76
C LEU A 106 -2.02 11.00 -5.03
N ILE A 107 -1.92 10.29 -6.15
CA ILE A 107 -3.01 9.44 -6.62
C ILE A 107 -3.04 8.16 -5.80
N GLY A 108 -1.89 7.60 -5.39
CA GLY A 108 -1.84 6.32 -4.67
C GLY A 108 -2.38 6.44 -3.25
N THR A 109 -2.01 7.51 -2.56
CA THR A 109 -2.42 7.74 -1.16
C THR A 109 -3.84 8.30 -1.08
N THR A 110 -4.29 9.04 -2.10
CA THR A 110 -5.66 9.61 -2.13
C THR A 110 -6.69 8.60 -2.64
N SER A 111 -6.38 7.86 -3.72
CA SER A 111 -7.35 6.95 -4.34
C SER A 111 -7.58 5.68 -3.52
N SER A 112 -6.55 5.15 -2.84
CA SER A 112 -6.67 3.92 -2.05
C SER A 112 -7.76 4.01 -0.97
N PRO A 113 -7.79 5.00 -0.06
CA PRO A 113 -8.84 5.10 0.95
C PRO A 113 -10.22 5.40 0.36
N ILE A 114 -10.31 6.17 -0.72
CA ILE A 114 -11.59 6.46 -1.40
C ILE A 114 -12.17 5.18 -2.00
N ILE A 115 -11.36 4.43 -2.75
CA ILE A 115 -11.76 3.19 -3.41
C ILE A 115 -12.09 2.12 -2.36
N SER A 116 -11.30 2.01 -1.27
CA SER A 116 -11.59 1.12 -0.14
C SER A 116 -12.92 1.43 0.53
N VAL A 117 -13.26 2.70 0.77
CA VAL A 117 -14.55 3.06 1.39
C VAL A 117 -15.73 2.76 0.47
N ILE A 118 -15.58 3.00 -0.84
CA ILE A 118 -16.61 2.66 -1.84
C ILE A 118 -16.81 1.14 -1.91
N LEU A 119 -15.73 0.36 -1.99
CA LEU A 119 -15.79 -1.10 -2.04
C LEU A 119 -16.34 -1.68 -0.74
N ALA A 120 -15.96 -1.16 0.43
CA ALA A 120 -16.52 -1.59 1.71
C ALA A 120 -18.03 -1.34 1.79
N LYS A 121 -18.54 -0.22 1.25
CA LYS A 121 -19.98 0.00 1.16
C LYS A 121 -20.67 -1.01 0.24
N ILE A 122 -20.05 -1.37 -0.89
CA ILE A 122 -20.64 -2.26 -1.90
C ILE A 122 -20.61 -3.72 -1.44
N PHE A 123 -19.45 -4.21 -0.98
CA PHE A 123 -19.22 -5.61 -0.63
C PHE A 123 -19.58 -5.94 0.82
N LEU A 124 -19.20 -5.09 1.78
CA LEU A 124 -19.44 -5.33 3.21
C LEU A 124 -20.77 -4.70 3.69
N LYS A 125 -21.47 -3.94 2.85
CA LYS A 125 -22.72 -3.20 3.17
C LYS A 125 -22.59 -2.33 4.44
N GLU A 126 -21.39 -1.87 4.76
CA GLU A 126 -21.17 -1.04 5.94
C GLU A 126 -21.79 0.35 5.78
N ARG A 127 -22.42 0.85 6.85
CA ARG A 127 -22.90 2.24 6.90
C ARG A 127 -21.69 3.17 7.00
N ILE A 128 -21.49 4.00 5.98
CA ILE A 128 -20.45 5.02 6.00
C ILE A 128 -20.82 6.07 7.06
N SER A 129 -20.09 6.07 8.17
CA SER A 129 -20.18 7.08 9.22
C SER A 129 -19.71 8.45 8.73
N VAL A 130 -20.33 9.52 9.23
CA VAL A 130 -19.91 10.92 8.98
C VAL A 130 -18.44 11.13 9.37
N ILE A 131 -17.95 10.44 10.39
CA ILE A 131 -16.54 10.47 10.83
C ILE A 131 -15.59 9.89 9.76
N ARG A 132 -16.00 8.86 9.02
CA ARG A 132 -15.17 8.32 7.92
C ARG A 132 -15.11 9.30 6.75
N ILE A 133 -16.20 10.01 6.47
CA ILE A 133 -16.25 11.04 5.43
C ILE A 133 -15.38 12.24 5.80
N THR A 134 -15.48 12.74 7.04
CA THR A 134 -14.65 13.86 7.48
C THR A 134 -13.17 13.48 7.53
N GLY A 135 -12.83 12.28 8.00
CA GLY A 135 -11.46 11.76 7.94
C GLY A 135 -10.91 11.67 6.52
N MET A 136 -11.73 11.24 5.56
CA MET A 136 -11.36 11.22 4.14
C MET A 136 -11.10 12.63 3.59
N ILE A 137 -11.96 13.60 3.90
CA ILE A 137 -11.76 15.00 3.49
C ILE A 137 -10.45 15.56 4.08
N VAL A 138 -10.17 15.28 5.36
CA VAL A 138 -8.93 15.71 6.02
C VAL A 138 -7.71 15.07 5.35
N CYS A 139 -7.74 13.77 5.06
CA CYS A 139 -6.67 13.09 4.32
C CYS A 139 -6.44 13.70 2.93
N ILE A 140 -7.50 13.91 2.15
CA ILE A 140 -7.42 14.54 0.82
C ILE A 140 -6.78 15.94 0.95
N SER A 141 -7.24 16.74 1.92
CA SER A 141 -6.76 18.10 2.14
C SER A 141 -5.27 18.12 2.54
N GLY A 142 -4.85 17.24 3.45
CA GLY A 142 -3.46 17.12 3.87
C GLY A 142 -2.52 16.74 2.73
N ILE A 143 -2.97 15.85 1.84
CA ILE A 143 -2.21 15.44 0.66
C ILE A 143 -2.09 16.62 -0.33
N LEU A 144 -3.19 17.31 -0.63
CA LEU A 144 -3.16 18.50 -1.50
C LEU A 144 -2.21 19.58 -0.97
N LEU A 145 -2.17 19.80 0.35
CA LEU A 145 -1.24 20.71 1.00
C LEU A 145 0.23 20.26 0.81
N LEU A 146 0.52 18.98 1.02
CA LEU A 146 1.86 18.42 0.87
C LEU A 146 2.40 18.61 -0.57
N LEU A 147 1.52 18.45 -1.56
CA LEU A 147 1.87 18.48 -2.99
C LEU A 147 1.95 19.89 -3.54
N SER A 148 1.11 20.79 -3.03
CA SER A 148 1.25 22.22 -3.31
C SER A 148 2.67 22.69 -3.01
N LYS A 149 3.34 22.12 -1.99
CA LYS A 149 4.65 22.58 -1.49
C LYS A 149 4.67 24.10 -1.27
N GLY A 150 3.52 24.69 -0.94
CA GLY A 150 3.32 26.13 -0.79
C GLY A 150 3.02 26.92 -2.07
N SER A 151 2.85 26.29 -3.23
CA SER A 151 2.52 26.94 -4.51
C SER A 151 1.38 26.24 -5.26
N ILE A 152 0.30 26.98 -5.52
CA ILE A 152 -0.85 26.51 -6.32
C ILE A 152 -0.44 26.14 -7.76
N GLN A 153 0.63 26.73 -8.28
CA GLN A 153 1.14 26.44 -9.62
C GLN A 153 1.59 24.98 -9.75
N ASN A 154 2.12 24.37 -8.68
CA ASN A 154 2.53 22.96 -8.68
C ASN A 154 1.33 22.01 -8.81
N LEU A 155 0.14 22.43 -8.32
CA LEU A 155 -1.10 21.67 -8.49
C LEU A 155 -1.65 21.83 -9.92
N LEU A 156 -1.51 23.01 -10.53
CA LEU A 156 -1.95 23.27 -11.90
C LEU A 156 -1.04 22.67 -12.97
N SER A 157 0.24 22.44 -12.66
CA SER A 157 1.18 21.76 -13.55
C SER A 157 1.10 20.23 -13.47
N LEU A 158 0.17 19.67 -12.68
CA LEU A 158 -0.05 18.22 -12.63
C LEU A 158 -0.61 17.74 -13.97
N SER A 159 0.27 17.20 -14.81
CA SER A 159 -0.13 16.52 -16.04
C SER A 159 -0.53 15.08 -15.73
N PHE A 160 -1.71 14.66 -16.21
CA PHE A 160 -2.11 13.26 -16.18
C PHE A 160 -1.17 12.42 -17.05
N SER A 161 -0.36 11.58 -16.42
CA SER A 161 0.55 10.64 -17.09
C SER A 161 -0.04 9.24 -17.16
N LYS A 162 0.51 8.38 -18.02
CA LYS A 162 0.17 6.94 -18.06
C LYS A 162 0.37 6.25 -16.72
N GLY A 163 1.30 6.72 -15.89
CA GLY A 163 1.53 6.18 -14.54
C GLY A 163 0.32 6.34 -13.62
N ASP A 164 -0.48 7.39 -13.81
CA ASP A 164 -1.61 7.72 -12.94
C ASP A 164 -2.72 6.67 -13.02
N TRP A 165 -2.95 6.14 -14.22
CA TRP A 165 -3.86 5.00 -14.44
C TRP A 165 -3.39 3.73 -13.74
N TRP A 166 -2.08 3.46 -13.73
CA TRP A 166 -1.52 2.31 -13.03
C TRP A 166 -1.68 2.44 -11.52
N ILE A 167 -1.54 3.63 -10.96
CA ILE A 167 -1.77 3.87 -9.54
C ILE A 167 -3.23 3.69 -9.15
N LEU A 168 -4.18 4.14 -9.98
CA LEU A 168 -5.60 3.89 -9.74
C LEU A 168 -5.90 2.38 -9.75
N ALA A 169 -5.33 1.65 -10.70
CA ALA A 169 -5.42 0.19 -10.73
C ALA A 169 -4.77 -0.46 -9.49
N ALA A 170 -3.68 0.12 -8.97
CA ALA A 170 -3.05 -0.32 -7.73
C ALA A 170 -3.98 -0.10 -6.53
N GLY A 171 -4.52 1.11 -6.38
CA GLY A 171 -5.48 1.45 -5.31
C GLY A 171 -6.70 0.54 -5.33
N PHE A 172 -7.23 0.23 -6.52
CA PHE A 172 -8.32 -0.74 -6.66
C PHE A 172 -7.91 -2.15 -6.22
N SER A 173 -6.76 -2.64 -6.66
CA SER A 173 -6.27 -3.98 -6.28
C SER A 173 -6.04 -4.09 -4.77
N PHE A 174 -5.50 -3.04 -4.15
CA PHE A 174 -5.28 -2.97 -2.71
C PHE A 174 -6.59 -2.90 -1.92
N ALA A 175 -7.58 -2.19 -2.45
CA ALA A 175 -8.89 -2.11 -1.82
C ALA A 175 -9.65 -3.43 -1.88
N VAL A 176 -9.58 -4.16 -3.01
CA VAL A 176 -10.11 -5.53 -3.12
C VAL A 176 -9.41 -6.48 -2.16
N TYR A 177 -8.11 -6.31 -1.91
CA TYR A 177 -7.39 -7.13 -0.93
C TYR A 177 -7.85 -6.90 0.52
N ASN A 178 -8.25 -5.67 0.86
CA ASN A 178 -8.66 -5.30 2.23
C ASN A 178 -10.17 -5.44 2.51
N THR A 179 -10.98 -5.73 1.49
CA THR A 179 -12.45 -5.83 1.59
C THR A 179 -12.87 -7.30 1.63
#